data_AF-A0A2H6K5V2-F1
#
_entry.id   AF-A0A2H6K5V2-F1
#
_cell.length_a   1.000
_cell.length_b   1.000
_cell.length_c   1.000
_cell.angle_alpha   90.00
_cell.angle_beta   90.00
_cell.angle_gamma   90.00
#
_symmetry.space_group_name_H-M   'P 1'
#
loop_
_entity.id
_entity.type
_entity.pdbx_description
1 polymer ?
#
loop_
_entity_poly.entity_id
_entity_poly.type
_entity_poly.pdbx_seq_one_letter_code
_entity_poly.pdbx_strand_id
1 'polypeptide(L)'
;MKKIASSRTITAVCLPVLVILLSIMLVLVVSDCGSTQDESHLMDRALIDTVAQPAPLVNAGAAVGSGAVLNAASLPFEVGAKLVFAANSTGSPARVDFDLEGPWDLTRGPSALTLTMAPVDKSDAPHADRFPDATMVVRSSWKPALVEDKYIFQDLDAESWLSYGNAGADRLVVFSQPSHALIFPAAVGDRWVDIYQQTEDGRVTDIRAENRIVAYNTLEVPAGRFDAFLLQTRVTATSDNDSVSTWDYVWLVPGIGRAAEIVSLPGEKDEVFGKAFSVYRLQDYNA
;
A
#
# COMPACT_ATOMS: atom_id res chain seq x y z
N MET A 1 32.77 -44.19 30.05
CA MET A 1 31.96 -44.24 28.80
C MET A 1 31.41 -42.85 28.54
N LYS A 2 31.72 -42.28 27.36
CA LYS A 2 31.26 -40.97 26.88
C LYS A 2 29.74 -40.99 26.65
N LYS A 3 29.01 -39.94 27.03
CA LYS A 3 27.73 -39.59 26.41
C LYS A 3 27.90 -38.25 25.68
N ILE A 4 27.61 -38.32 24.38
CA ILE A 4 27.76 -37.28 23.36
C ILE A 4 26.55 -36.33 23.46
N ALA A 5 26.82 -35.04 23.28
CA ALA A 5 25.84 -33.97 23.19
C ALA A 5 24.98 -34.08 21.92
N SER A 6 23.74 -33.61 22.00
CA SER A 6 23.03 -33.06 20.85
C SER A 6 22.08 -31.97 21.35
N SER A 7 22.65 -30.78 21.56
CA SER A 7 21.89 -29.53 21.58
C SER A 7 21.26 -29.35 20.20
N ARG A 8 19.94 -29.45 20.10
CA ARG A 8 19.22 -29.00 18.91
C ARG A 8 18.94 -27.52 19.08
N THR A 9 19.82 -26.71 18.52
CA THR A 9 19.54 -25.31 18.19
C THR A 9 18.39 -25.29 17.19
N ILE A 10 17.22 -24.82 17.61
CA ILE A 10 16.09 -24.56 16.71
C ILE A 10 16.35 -23.19 16.09
N THR A 11 16.75 -23.20 14.82
CA THR A 11 16.88 -22.00 14.00
C THR A 11 15.47 -21.53 13.65
N ALA A 12 15.01 -20.45 14.29
CA ALA A 12 13.78 -19.78 13.89
C ALA A 12 14.01 -19.11 12.53
N VAL A 13 13.31 -19.59 11.50
CA VAL A 13 13.31 -19.01 10.16
C VAL A 13 12.22 -17.95 10.12
N CYS A 14 12.61 -16.67 10.20
CA CYS A 14 11.72 -15.54 9.94
C CYS A 14 11.43 -15.45 8.44
N LEU A 15 10.18 -15.74 8.04
CA LEU A 15 9.67 -15.53 6.68
C LEU A 15 9.17 -14.06 6.53
N PRO A 16 9.58 -13.30 5.49
CA PRO A 16 9.21 -11.90 5.36
C PRO A 16 7.85 -11.72 4.68
N VAL A 17 6.99 -10.93 5.33
CA VAL A 17 5.64 -10.59 4.90
C VAL A 17 5.65 -9.57 3.75
N LEU A 18 4.92 -9.90 2.68
CA LEU A 18 4.86 -9.18 1.42
C LEU A 18 3.90 -7.98 1.47
N VAL A 19 4.47 -6.85 1.08
CA VAL A 19 3.93 -5.53 0.75
C VAL A 19 2.57 -5.53 0.01
N ILE A 20 1.55 -4.97 0.64
CA ILE A 20 0.38 -4.39 -0.03
C ILE A 20 0.29 -2.96 0.41
N LEU A 21 0.17 -1.98 -0.51
CA LEU A 21 -0.40 -0.63 -0.25
C LEU A 21 -0.33 -0.25 1.25
N LEU A 22 0.79 0.31 1.68
CA LEU A 22 1.92 -0.47 2.20
C LEU A 22 1.90 -0.82 3.70
N SER A 23 0.78 -0.65 4.40
CA SER A 23 0.95 -0.13 5.75
C SER A 23 0.37 -0.95 6.90
N ILE A 24 -0.26 -2.12 6.70
CA ILE A 24 -0.82 -2.87 7.85
C ILE A 24 -0.64 -4.37 7.72
N MET A 25 0.55 -4.83 8.11
CA MET A 25 0.91 -6.24 8.23
C MET A 25 1.84 -6.48 9.44
N LEU A 26 1.47 -5.98 10.64
CA LEU A 26 2.13 -6.43 11.88
C LEU A 26 1.27 -6.28 13.14
N VAL A 27 0.05 -6.80 13.14
CA VAL A 27 -0.64 -7.16 14.39
C VAL A 27 -1.01 -8.62 14.24
N LEU A 28 -0.28 -9.51 14.95
CA LEU A 28 -0.63 -10.89 15.34
C LEU A 28 0.59 -11.85 15.48
N VAL A 29 1.78 -11.39 15.87
CA VAL A 29 2.85 -12.30 16.37
C VAL A 29 3.24 -11.99 17.81
N VAL A 30 2.30 -11.53 18.63
CA VAL A 30 2.49 -11.43 20.09
C VAL A 30 1.26 -11.96 20.84
N SER A 31 0.78 -13.15 20.47
CA SER A 31 -0.08 -13.97 21.34
C SER A 31 -0.17 -15.38 20.77
N ASP A 32 0.93 -16.13 20.81
CA ASP A 32 0.77 -17.57 20.98
C ASP A 32 1.90 -18.16 21.82
N CYS A 33 1.64 -18.14 23.12
CA CYS A 33 2.32 -18.97 24.09
C CYS A 33 1.22 -19.54 24.99
N GLY A 34 0.45 -20.52 24.51
CA GLY A 34 -0.28 -21.40 25.42
C GLY A 34 -1.58 -22.01 24.91
N SER A 35 -1.51 -23.34 24.75
CA SER A 35 -2.55 -24.35 25.00
C SER A 35 -3.75 -24.48 24.04
N THR A 36 -3.65 -25.52 23.21
CA THR A 36 -4.62 -26.62 22.98
C THR A 36 -6.07 -26.49 23.48
N GLN A 37 -7.02 -26.66 22.55
CA GLN A 37 -8.37 -27.29 22.62
C GLN A 37 -9.30 -26.52 21.67
N ASP A 38 -10.28 -27.03 20.95
CA ASP A 38 -10.83 -28.35 20.63
C ASP A 38 -11.79 -28.06 19.46
N GLU A 39 -11.78 -28.84 18.38
CA GLU A 39 -12.74 -28.68 17.30
C GLU A 39 -14.08 -29.24 17.75
N SER A 40 -15.04 -28.36 18.00
CA SER A 40 -16.46 -28.52 17.67
C SER A 40 -17.26 -27.54 18.49
N HIS A 41 -18.04 -26.69 17.82
CA HIS A 41 -19.43 -26.37 18.14
C HIS A 41 -19.81 -24.99 17.57
N LEU A 42 -20.78 -25.05 16.66
CA LEU A 42 -21.91 -24.14 16.54
C LEU A 42 -21.67 -22.80 15.84
N MET A 43 -22.06 -22.81 14.56
CA MET A 43 -22.90 -21.75 14.02
C MET A 43 -24.05 -21.44 14.99
N ASP A 44 -24.09 -20.24 15.54
CA ASP A 44 -25.31 -19.44 15.59
C ASP A 44 -25.02 -17.99 15.99
N ARG A 45 -25.36 -17.08 15.07
CA ARG A 45 -25.85 -15.72 15.30
C ARG A 45 -25.03 -14.74 16.14
N ALA A 46 -24.45 -13.77 15.43
CA ALA A 46 -24.93 -12.39 15.58
C ALA A 46 -25.17 -11.81 14.17
N LEU A 47 -26.45 -11.77 13.76
CA LEU A 47 -26.91 -10.79 12.79
C LEU A 47 -26.67 -9.42 13.42
N ILE A 48 -25.55 -8.79 13.08
CA ILE A 48 -25.46 -7.34 13.18
C ILE A 48 -26.06 -6.84 11.88
N ASP A 49 -27.25 -6.27 12.02
CA ASP A 49 -27.93 -5.47 11.03
C ASP A 49 -27.09 -4.19 10.81
N THR A 50 -25.93 -4.34 10.16
CA THR A 50 -25.18 -3.20 9.65
C THR A 50 -25.84 -2.86 8.34
N VAL A 51 -26.84 -1.97 8.43
CA VAL A 51 -27.19 -1.13 7.30
C VAL A 51 -25.86 -0.62 6.74
N ALA A 52 -25.46 -1.15 5.57
CA ALA A 52 -24.36 -0.60 4.82
C ALA A 52 -24.75 0.84 4.52
N GLN A 53 -24.34 1.77 5.40
CA GLN A 53 -24.43 3.17 5.06
C GLN A 53 -23.59 3.31 3.80
N PRO A 54 -24.18 3.80 2.69
CA PRO A 54 -23.37 4.13 1.53
C PRO A 54 -22.26 5.04 1.99
N ALA A 55 -21.04 4.78 1.51
CA ALA A 55 -19.91 5.67 1.75
C ALA A 55 -20.36 7.12 1.50
N PRO A 56 -20.01 8.08 2.37
CA PRO A 56 -20.38 9.47 2.14
C PRO A 56 -19.92 9.87 0.74
N LEU A 57 -20.84 10.41 -0.05
CA LEU A 57 -20.52 11.01 -1.35
C LEU A 57 -19.43 12.07 -1.13
N VAL A 58 -18.22 11.75 -1.58
CA VAL A 58 -17.09 12.69 -1.62
C VAL A 58 -17.36 13.59 -2.82
N ASN A 59 -17.90 14.78 -2.55
CA ASN A 59 -18.00 15.79 -3.60
C ASN A 59 -16.58 16.23 -3.97
N ALA A 60 -16.22 16.11 -5.25
CA ALA A 60 -15.00 16.67 -5.79
C ALA A 60 -14.85 18.13 -5.31
N GLY A 61 -13.67 18.46 -4.77
CA GLY A 61 -13.34 19.83 -4.45
C GLY A 61 -13.31 20.63 -5.76
N ALA A 62 -14.12 21.68 -5.87
CA ALA A 62 -13.87 22.70 -6.88
C ALA A 62 -12.48 23.27 -6.57
N ALA A 63 -11.51 23.09 -7.47
CA ALA A 63 -10.15 23.59 -7.28
C ALA A 63 -10.19 25.08 -6.88
N VAL A 64 -9.94 25.38 -5.60
CA VAL A 64 -9.91 26.75 -5.11
C VAL A 64 -8.46 27.23 -5.20
N GLY A 65 -8.07 27.71 -6.38
CA GLY A 65 -6.79 28.37 -6.60
C GLY A 65 -6.20 28.13 -7.98
N SER A 66 -5.41 29.09 -8.47
CA SER A 66 -4.65 29.02 -9.72
C SER A 66 -3.49 28.01 -9.68
N GLY A 67 -3.64 26.91 -8.94
CA GLY A 67 -2.59 25.93 -8.63
C GLY A 67 -2.54 24.74 -9.59
N ALA A 68 -1.47 23.95 -9.49
CA ALA A 68 -1.35 22.70 -10.22
C ALA A 68 -2.47 21.72 -9.84
N VAL A 69 -2.98 20.99 -10.82
CA VAL A 69 -4.05 19.99 -10.66
C VAL A 69 -3.59 18.68 -11.28
N LEU A 70 -3.83 17.58 -10.57
CA LEU A 70 -3.63 16.23 -11.06
C LEU A 70 -4.95 15.68 -11.60
N ASN A 71 -4.96 15.22 -12.85
CA ASN A 71 -6.15 14.63 -13.49
C ASN A 71 -5.89 13.15 -13.80
N ALA A 72 -6.96 12.37 -14.01
CA ALA A 72 -6.83 10.96 -14.38
C ALA A 72 -5.94 10.75 -15.62
N ALA A 73 -6.12 11.58 -16.64
CA ALA A 73 -5.31 11.57 -17.86
C ALA A 73 -3.81 11.86 -17.64
N SER A 74 -3.42 12.30 -16.44
CA SER A 74 -2.02 12.54 -16.09
C SER A 74 -1.33 11.30 -15.51
N LEU A 75 -2.00 10.17 -15.35
CA LEU A 75 -1.39 8.94 -14.84
C LEU A 75 -1.25 7.88 -15.95
N PRO A 76 -0.03 7.42 -16.27
CA PRO A 76 0.17 6.40 -17.29
C PRO A 76 -0.15 5.00 -16.74
N PHE A 77 -1.25 4.41 -17.21
CA PHE A 77 -1.68 3.04 -16.87
C PHE A 77 -1.78 2.11 -18.09
N GLU A 78 -1.18 2.49 -19.21
CA GLU A 78 -1.21 1.68 -20.42
C GLU A 78 -0.36 0.40 -20.25
N VAL A 79 -0.85 -0.71 -20.81
CA VAL A 79 -0.10 -1.96 -20.86
C VAL A 79 1.21 -1.73 -21.63
N GLY A 80 2.33 -2.04 -20.99
CA GLY A 80 3.68 -1.77 -21.51
C GLY A 80 4.40 -0.62 -20.80
N ALA A 81 3.67 0.23 -20.07
CA ALA A 81 4.28 1.16 -19.11
C ALA A 81 4.92 0.40 -17.95
N LYS A 82 5.94 1.00 -17.33
CA LYS A 82 6.70 0.39 -16.25
C LYS A 82 7.36 1.45 -15.40
N LEU A 83 7.28 1.25 -14.10
CA LEU A 83 7.99 2.02 -13.09
C LEU A 83 8.98 1.10 -12.37
N VAL A 84 10.23 1.54 -12.25
CA VAL A 84 11.30 0.80 -11.58
C VAL A 84 11.81 1.63 -10.41
N PHE A 85 11.76 1.06 -9.21
CA PHE A 85 12.13 1.74 -7.98
C PHE A 85 13.34 1.09 -7.32
N ALA A 86 14.24 1.92 -6.79
CA ALA A 86 15.15 1.51 -5.73
C ALA A 86 14.36 1.40 -4.43
N ALA A 87 14.55 0.29 -3.72
CA ALA A 87 13.84 -0.01 -2.49
C ALA A 87 14.78 -0.50 -1.38
N ASN A 88 14.36 -0.31 -0.12
CA ASN A 88 15.00 -0.94 1.04
C ASN A 88 14.56 -2.39 1.21
N SER A 89 15.36 -3.16 1.95
CA SER A 89 14.97 -4.49 2.40
C SER A 89 13.83 -4.42 3.41
N THR A 90 12.82 -5.25 3.24
CA THR A 90 11.69 -5.38 4.18
C THR A 90 12.11 -5.85 5.58
N GLY A 91 13.30 -6.47 5.70
CA GLY A 91 13.86 -6.90 6.98
C GLY A 91 14.64 -5.82 7.74
N SER A 92 14.82 -4.62 7.19
CA SER A 92 15.59 -3.56 7.85
C SER A 92 14.99 -2.17 7.56
N PRO A 93 14.41 -1.51 8.59
CA PRO A 93 13.88 -0.16 8.43
C PRO A 93 14.94 0.82 7.92
N ALA A 94 14.56 1.66 6.97
CA ALA A 94 15.41 2.68 6.39
C ALA A 94 15.34 3.97 7.21
N ARG A 95 16.46 4.71 7.29
CA ARG A 95 16.40 6.10 7.76
C ARG A 95 15.80 6.97 6.66
N VAL A 96 14.97 7.92 7.07
CA VAL A 96 14.37 8.92 6.19
C VAL A 96 14.47 10.29 6.84
N ASP A 97 14.52 11.32 6.00
CA ASP A 97 14.53 12.73 6.38
C ASP A 97 13.74 13.45 5.29
N PHE A 98 12.56 13.94 5.66
CA PHE A 98 11.62 14.57 4.74
C PHE A 98 10.71 15.53 5.51
N ASP A 99 10.08 16.44 4.78
CA ASP A 99 9.04 17.32 5.28
C ASP A 99 7.79 17.25 4.39
N LEU A 100 6.74 17.97 4.80
CA LEU A 100 5.45 17.94 4.13
C LEU A 100 5.29 19.01 3.03
N GLU A 101 6.25 19.92 2.85
CA GLU A 101 6.12 21.10 1.99
C GLU A 101 7.01 21.03 0.74
N GLY A 102 8.16 20.36 0.83
CA GLY A 102 9.20 20.31 -0.18
C GLY A 102 10.06 21.59 -0.23
N PRO A 103 11.07 21.63 -1.12
CA PRO A 103 11.42 20.61 -2.11
C PRO A 103 12.00 19.34 -1.48
N TRP A 104 11.86 18.20 -2.17
CA TRP A 104 12.30 16.90 -1.67
C TRP A 104 13.49 16.36 -2.48
N ASP A 105 14.58 15.98 -1.81
CA ASP A 105 15.70 15.24 -2.40
C ASP A 105 15.68 13.79 -1.90
N LEU A 106 15.15 12.90 -2.73
CA LEU A 106 15.13 11.45 -2.54
C LEU A 106 16.10 10.74 -3.51
N THR A 107 17.12 11.44 -4.01
CA THR A 107 18.14 10.84 -4.91
C THR A 107 19.00 9.81 -4.18
N ARG A 108 19.20 9.99 -2.87
CA ARG A 108 19.99 9.11 -2.00
C ARG A 108 19.10 8.27 -1.09
N GLY A 109 19.61 7.11 -0.71
CA GLY A 109 18.88 6.17 0.14
C GLY A 109 19.19 4.71 -0.18
N PRO A 110 18.46 3.78 0.47
CA PRO A 110 18.63 2.35 0.24
C PRO A 110 18.26 1.97 -1.21
N SER A 111 19.00 1.01 -1.74
CA SER A 111 18.88 0.48 -3.10
C SER A 111 19.21 -1.02 -3.14
N ALA A 112 18.98 -1.70 -2.01
CA ALA A 112 19.28 -3.11 -1.84
C ALA A 112 18.36 -4.00 -2.70
N LEU A 113 17.15 -3.50 -2.97
CA LEU A 113 16.16 -4.16 -3.80
C LEU A 113 15.71 -3.25 -4.93
N THR A 114 15.16 -3.88 -5.96
CA THR A 114 14.42 -3.21 -7.02
C THR A 114 12.98 -3.71 -7.00
N LEU A 115 12.04 -2.77 -6.96
CA LEU A 115 10.62 -3.03 -7.19
C LEU A 115 10.28 -2.58 -8.62
N THR A 116 9.62 -3.45 -9.39
CA THR A 116 9.04 -3.11 -10.68
C THR A 116 7.53 -3.12 -10.56
N MET A 117 6.87 -2.04 -10.98
CA MET A 117 5.42 -1.98 -11.15
C MET A 117 5.10 -1.84 -12.64
N ALA A 118 4.24 -2.69 -13.18
CA ALA A 118 3.86 -2.66 -14.59
C ALA A 118 2.37 -3.02 -14.75
N PRO A 119 1.56 -2.22 -15.48
CA PRO A 119 0.26 -2.66 -15.93
C PRO A 119 0.37 -3.92 -16.80
N VAL A 120 -0.50 -4.89 -16.53
CA VAL A 120 -0.58 -6.17 -17.24
C VAL A 120 -2.03 -6.47 -17.61
N ASP A 121 -2.22 -7.35 -18.59
CA ASP A 121 -3.55 -7.83 -18.93
C ASP A 121 -4.17 -8.56 -17.72
N LYS A 122 -5.44 -8.23 -17.43
CA LYS A 122 -6.18 -8.81 -16.30
C LYS A 122 -6.26 -10.33 -16.39
N SER A 123 -6.32 -10.89 -17.61
CA SER A 123 -6.35 -12.33 -17.83
C SER A 123 -5.09 -13.07 -17.38
N ASP A 124 -3.96 -12.36 -17.26
CA ASP A 124 -2.68 -12.94 -16.86
C ASP A 124 -2.51 -12.95 -15.33
N ALA A 125 -3.42 -12.29 -14.60
CA ALA A 125 -3.37 -12.17 -13.15
C ALA A 125 -4.06 -13.37 -12.46
N PRO A 126 -3.47 -13.92 -11.38
CA PRO A 126 -4.13 -14.93 -10.56
C PRO A 126 -5.39 -14.34 -9.91
N HIS A 127 -6.41 -15.18 -9.77
CA HIS A 127 -7.68 -14.81 -9.13
C HIS A 127 -8.43 -13.63 -9.77
N ALA A 128 -8.21 -13.37 -11.07
CA ALA A 128 -8.85 -12.25 -11.78
C ALA A 128 -10.40 -12.29 -11.74
N ASP A 129 -10.98 -13.49 -11.62
CA ASP A 129 -12.41 -13.73 -11.46
C ASP A 129 -12.98 -13.16 -10.16
N ARG A 130 -12.13 -12.94 -9.14
CA ARG A 130 -12.52 -12.36 -7.85
C ARG A 130 -12.68 -10.84 -7.89
N PHE A 131 -12.24 -10.19 -8.97
CA PHE A 131 -12.26 -8.74 -9.15
C PHE A 131 -12.97 -8.37 -10.45
N PRO A 132 -14.26 -8.71 -10.62
CA PRO A 132 -14.96 -8.52 -11.90
C PRO A 132 -14.97 -7.06 -12.37
N ASP A 133 -15.06 -6.12 -11.44
CA ASP A 133 -15.19 -4.69 -11.73
C ASP A 133 -13.84 -3.99 -12.02
N ALA A 134 -12.71 -4.62 -11.69
CA ALA A 134 -11.40 -4.06 -12.00
C ALA A 134 -11.17 -4.08 -13.53
N THR A 135 -10.85 -2.94 -14.12
CA THR A 135 -10.56 -2.81 -15.55
C THR A 135 -9.06 -2.93 -15.85
N MET A 136 -8.21 -2.76 -14.83
CA MET A 136 -6.76 -2.79 -14.94
C MET A 136 -6.12 -3.62 -13.82
N VAL A 137 -4.91 -4.11 -14.09
CA VAL A 137 -4.09 -4.82 -13.09
C VAL A 137 -2.65 -4.32 -13.15
N VAL A 138 -2.08 -3.98 -12.00
CA VAL A 138 -0.66 -3.64 -11.88
C VAL A 138 0.08 -4.79 -11.22
N ARG A 139 1.03 -5.39 -11.93
CA ARG A 139 1.95 -6.38 -11.38
C ARG A 139 3.13 -5.68 -10.69
N SER A 140 3.39 -6.07 -9.46
CA SER A 140 4.50 -5.66 -8.60
C SER A 140 5.46 -6.83 -8.44
N SER A 141 6.72 -6.65 -8.86
CA SER A 141 7.75 -7.69 -8.93
C SER A 141 9.05 -7.23 -8.28
N TRP A 142 9.67 -8.10 -7.49
CA TRP A 142 10.89 -7.78 -6.72
C TRP A 142 12.16 -8.40 -7.32
N LYS A 143 13.27 -7.66 -7.25
CA LYS A 143 14.62 -8.16 -7.57
C LYS A 143 15.63 -7.78 -6.46
N PRO A 144 16.42 -8.74 -5.93
CA PRO A 144 16.21 -10.18 -6.03
C PRO A 144 14.80 -10.57 -5.55
N ALA A 145 14.28 -11.69 -6.06
CA ALA A 145 12.96 -12.16 -5.67
C ALA A 145 12.96 -12.45 -4.16
N LEU A 146 12.17 -11.69 -3.41
CA LEU A 146 11.98 -11.90 -1.97
C LEU A 146 10.70 -12.68 -1.66
N VAL A 147 9.77 -12.60 -2.59
CA VAL A 147 8.33 -12.75 -2.42
C VAL A 147 7.76 -12.90 -3.83
N GLU A 148 6.60 -13.53 -3.94
CA GLU A 148 5.93 -13.70 -5.23
C GLU A 148 5.49 -12.36 -5.83
N ASP A 149 5.27 -12.38 -7.14
CA ASP A 149 4.65 -11.25 -7.83
C ASP A 149 3.27 -10.99 -7.24
N LYS A 150 2.97 -9.70 -7.04
CA LYS A 150 1.70 -9.23 -6.56
C LYS A 150 0.94 -8.55 -7.68
N TYR A 151 -0.35 -8.81 -7.80
CA TYR A 151 -1.25 -8.24 -8.80
C TYR A 151 -2.28 -7.36 -8.09
N ILE A 152 -2.26 -6.06 -8.37
CA ILE A 152 -3.15 -5.06 -7.75
C ILE A 152 -4.29 -4.79 -8.73
N PHE A 153 -5.53 -5.04 -8.33
CA PHE A 153 -6.70 -4.90 -9.17
C PHE A 153 -7.33 -3.52 -8.96
N GLN A 154 -7.41 -2.75 -10.04
CA GLN A 154 -7.73 -1.33 -9.99
C GLN A 154 -8.72 -0.94 -11.09
N ASP A 155 -9.28 0.24 -10.97
CA ASP A 155 -10.01 0.93 -12.04
C ASP A 155 -9.61 2.40 -12.04
N LEU A 156 -9.63 3.03 -13.21
CA LEU A 156 -9.33 4.44 -13.37
C LEU A 156 -10.33 5.05 -14.34
N ASP A 157 -11.12 5.98 -13.82
CA ASP A 157 -12.02 6.79 -14.61
C ASP A 157 -11.66 8.28 -14.50
N ALA A 158 -12.52 9.15 -15.03
CA ALA A 158 -12.27 10.59 -15.03
C ALA A 158 -12.32 11.21 -13.61
N GLU A 159 -12.93 10.55 -12.64
CA GLU A 159 -13.25 11.06 -11.30
C GLU A 159 -12.43 10.38 -10.20
N SER A 160 -11.94 9.16 -10.41
CA SER A 160 -11.27 8.38 -9.38
C SER A 160 -10.28 7.35 -9.91
N TRP A 161 -9.28 7.07 -9.07
CA TRP A 161 -8.44 5.87 -9.16
C TRP A 161 -8.80 4.94 -8.01
N LEU A 162 -9.38 3.79 -8.34
CA LEU A 162 -9.91 2.82 -7.38
C LEU A 162 -9.00 1.60 -7.24
N SER A 163 -8.95 1.02 -6.05
CA SER A 163 -8.32 -0.27 -5.75
C SER A 163 -9.35 -1.21 -5.13
N TYR A 164 -9.49 -2.41 -5.69
CA TYR A 164 -10.41 -3.45 -5.21
C TYR A 164 -9.75 -4.48 -4.30
N GLY A 165 -8.43 -4.51 -4.30
CA GLY A 165 -7.63 -5.49 -3.58
C GLY A 165 -6.45 -5.98 -4.41
N ASN A 166 -5.95 -7.16 -4.08
CA ASN A 166 -4.80 -7.74 -4.75
C ASN A 166 -4.72 -9.25 -4.57
N ALA A 167 -3.90 -9.88 -5.41
CA ALA A 167 -3.61 -11.30 -5.33
C ALA A 167 -2.13 -11.61 -5.59
N GLY A 168 -1.66 -12.72 -5.04
CA GLY A 168 -0.44 -13.45 -5.42
C GLY A 168 -0.80 -14.86 -5.86
N ALA A 169 0.16 -15.79 -5.98
CA ALA A 169 -0.18 -17.18 -6.29
C ALA A 169 -0.86 -17.87 -5.10
N ASP A 170 -0.39 -17.59 -3.89
CA ASP A 170 -0.89 -18.21 -2.64
C ASP A 170 -1.59 -17.21 -1.71
N ARG A 171 -1.99 -16.03 -2.22
CA ARG A 171 -2.57 -14.96 -1.39
C ARG A 171 -3.69 -14.24 -2.11
N LEU A 172 -4.79 -14.00 -1.40
CA LEU A 172 -5.91 -13.21 -1.92
C LEU A 172 -6.37 -12.19 -0.89
N VAL A 173 -6.41 -10.93 -1.31
CA VAL A 173 -6.89 -9.81 -0.51
C VAL A 173 -8.01 -9.09 -1.26
N VAL A 174 -9.21 -9.11 -0.69
CA VAL A 174 -10.41 -8.51 -1.28
C VAL A 174 -10.95 -7.42 -0.36
N PHE A 175 -11.29 -6.27 -0.93
CA PHE A 175 -11.95 -5.20 -0.19
C PHE A 175 -13.47 -5.32 -0.29
N SER A 176 -14.19 -5.03 0.80
CA SER A 176 -15.66 -5.03 0.81
C SER A 176 -16.28 -3.98 -0.11
N GLN A 177 -15.52 -2.92 -0.39
CA GLN A 177 -15.78 -1.89 -1.38
C GLN A 177 -14.45 -1.31 -1.86
N PRO A 178 -14.36 -0.75 -3.08
CA PRO A 178 -13.10 -0.18 -3.56
C PRO A 178 -12.64 0.98 -2.67
N SER A 179 -11.33 1.10 -2.50
CA SER A 179 -10.68 2.26 -1.88
C SER A 179 -10.24 3.22 -2.97
N HIS A 180 -10.40 4.52 -2.73
CA HIS A 180 -9.90 5.59 -3.58
C HIS A 180 -8.41 5.78 -3.31
N ALA A 181 -7.58 5.28 -4.22
CA ALA A 181 -6.15 5.61 -4.26
C ALA A 181 -5.95 7.10 -4.58
N LEU A 182 -6.84 7.69 -5.39
CA LEU A 182 -6.88 9.11 -5.69
C LEU A 182 -8.28 9.54 -6.14
N ILE A 183 -8.65 10.78 -5.86
CA ILE A 183 -9.85 11.44 -6.42
C ILE A 183 -9.40 12.52 -7.41
N PHE A 184 -10.17 12.72 -8.48
CA PHE A 184 -9.86 13.69 -9.53
C PHE A 184 -10.98 14.73 -9.71
N PRO A 185 -10.63 15.93 -10.21
CA PRO A 185 -9.27 16.50 -10.20
C PRO A 185 -8.73 16.61 -8.76
N ALA A 186 -7.46 16.28 -8.56
CA ALA A 186 -6.78 16.42 -7.26
C ALA A 186 -5.95 17.70 -7.22
N ALA A 187 -6.10 18.46 -6.14
CA ALA A 187 -5.34 19.67 -5.84
C ALA A 187 -4.89 19.67 -4.38
N VAL A 188 -3.89 20.51 -4.07
CA VAL A 188 -3.40 20.70 -2.70
C VAL A 188 -4.54 21.15 -1.79
N GLY A 189 -4.73 20.43 -0.68
CA GLY A 189 -5.80 20.67 0.28
C GLY A 189 -6.96 19.67 0.19
N ASP A 190 -7.08 18.93 -0.91
CA ASP A 190 -8.11 17.90 -1.06
C ASP A 190 -7.93 16.77 -0.05
N ARG A 191 -9.05 16.24 0.43
CA ARG A 191 -9.12 15.21 1.47
C ARG A 191 -10.29 14.28 1.24
N TRP A 192 -10.08 13.01 1.54
CA TRP A 192 -11.13 12.00 1.56
C TRP A 192 -10.82 10.92 2.58
N VAL A 193 -11.84 10.15 2.97
CA VAL A 193 -11.71 9.04 3.89
C VAL A 193 -12.39 7.83 3.29
N ASP A 194 -11.67 6.73 3.21
CA ASP A 194 -12.24 5.42 2.89
C ASP A 194 -12.39 4.60 4.17
N ILE A 195 -13.49 3.85 4.25
CA ILE A 195 -13.71 2.86 5.29
C ILE A 195 -14.15 1.59 4.58
N TYR A 196 -13.42 0.50 4.72
CA TYR A 196 -13.74 -0.77 4.07
C TYR A 196 -13.21 -1.93 4.90
N GLN A 197 -13.70 -3.13 4.64
CA GLN A 197 -13.14 -4.34 5.23
C GLN A 197 -12.18 -4.97 4.24
N GLN A 198 -11.00 -5.34 4.72
CA GLN A 198 -10.07 -6.20 4.00
C GLN A 198 -10.30 -7.64 4.45
N THR A 199 -10.59 -8.54 3.52
CA THR A 199 -10.57 -9.98 3.76
C THR A 199 -9.31 -10.57 3.14
N GLU A 200 -8.49 -11.21 3.98
CA GLU A 200 -7.27 -11.90 3.58
C GLU A 200 -7.27 -13.30 4.16
N ASP A 201 -7.28 -14.31 3.28
CA ASP A 201 -7.27 -15.73 3.67
C ASP A 201 -8.31 -16.10 4.76
N GLY A 202 -9.48 -15.45 4.69
CA GLY A 202 -10.59 -15.61 5.63
C GLY A 202 -10.54 -14.70 6.87
N ARG A 203 -9.43 -14.02 7.13
CA ARG A 203 -9.31 -13.00 8.19
C ARG A 203 -9.88 -11.68 7.71
N VAL A 204 -10.83 -11.12 8.47
CA VAL A 204 -11.42 -9.81 8.18
C VAL A 204 -10.74 -8.75 9.05
N THR A 205 -10.44 -7.59 8.46
CA THR A 205 -9.83 -6.45 9.14
C THR A 205 -10.54 -5.18 8.68
N ASP A 206 -11.02 -4.37 9.62
CA ASP A 206 -11.61 -3.08 9.29
C ASP A 206 -10.51 -2.08 9.01
N ILE A 207 -10.57 -1.41 7.86
CA ILE A 207 -9.60 -0.43 7.39
C ILE A 207 -10.27 0.94 7.34
N ARG A 208 -9.57 1.94 7.87
CA ARG A 208 -9.85 3.37 7.68
C ARG A 208 -8.62 4.02 7.05
N ALA A 209 -8.75 4.57 5.86
CA ALA A 209 -7.70 5.32 5.18
C ALA A 209 -8.09 6.80 5.10
N GLU A 210 -7.32 7.66 5.74
CA GLU A 210 -7.53 9.11 5.76
C GLU A 210 -6.50 9.78 4.85
N ASN A 211 -6.96 10.31 3.72
CA ASN A 211 -6.12 10.78 2.63
C ASN A 211 -6.12 12.30 2.54
N ARG A 212 -4.97 12.86 2.13
CA ARG A 212 -4.82 14.30 1.88
C ARG A 212 -3.75 14.57 0.82
N ILE A 213 -4.05 15.46 -0.12
CA ILE A 213 -3.01 16.09 -0.95
C ILE A 213 -2.41 17.25 -0.17
N VAL A 214 -1.14 17.12 0.21
CA VAL A 214 -0.49 18.00 1.20
C VAL A 214 0.24 19.16 0.54
N ALA A 215 0.98 18.89 -0.53
CA ALA A 215 1.81 19.89 -1.20
C ALA A 215 2.01 19.54 -2.69
N TYR A 216 2.43 20.55 -3.46
CA TYR A 216 2.93 20.41 -4.83
C TYR A 216 4.25 21.18 -4.93
N ASN A 217 5.34 20.46 -5.15
CA ASN A 217 6.69 21.04 -5.16
C ASN A 217 7.64 20.17 -5.98
N THR A 218 8.88 20.61 -6.12
CA THR A 218 9.93 19.83 -6.77
C THR A 218 10.26 18.57 -5.96
N LEU A 219 10.32 17.44 -6.65
CA LEU A 219 10.90 16.18 -6.22
C LEU A 219 12.14 15.83 -7.06
N GLU A 220 13.23 15.47 -6.40
CA GLU A 220 14.39 14.82 -7.03
C GLU A 220 14.46 13.36 -6.60
N VAL A 221 14.54 12.46 -7.58
CA VAL A 221 14.70 11.00 -7.43
C VAL A 221 15.80 10.54 -8.37
N PRO A 222 16.31 9.29 -8.26
CA PRO A 222 17.36 8.82 -9.16
C PRO A 222 17.01 8.94 -10.66
N ALA A 223 15.74 8.86 -11.04
CA ALA A 223 15.26 9.03 -12.42
C ALA A 223 15.28 10.49 -12.93
N GLY A 224 15.43 11.48 -12.05
CA GLY A 224 15.46 12.89 -12.44
C GLY A 224 14.76 13.83 -11.45
N ARG A 225 14.54 15.06 -11.92
CA ARG A 225 13.87 16.14 -11.19
C ARG A 225 12.51 16.41 -11.84
N PHE A 226 11.46 16.43 -11.02
CA PHE A 226 10.08 16.59 -11.45
C PHE A 226 9.33 17.53 -10.52
N ASP A 227 8.18 18.02 -10.95
CA ASP A 227 7.19 18.56 -10.03
C ASP A 227 6.23 17.45 -9.62
N ALA A 228 5.94 17.35 -8.32
CA ALA A 228 5.17 16.25 -7.75
C ALA A 228 4.16 16.73 -6.71
N PHE A 229 3.01 16.09 -6.67
CA PHE A 229 2.08 16.15 -5.55
C PHE A 229 2.52 15.18 -4.45
N LEU A 230 2.38 15.59 -3.20
CA LEU A 230 2.52 14.70 -2.04
C LEU A 230 1.12 14.28 -1.56
N LEU A 231 0.79 13.00 -1.73
CA LEU A 231 -0.34 12.36 -1.08
C LEU A 231 0.12 11.79 0.27
N GLN A 232 -0.53 12.20 1.34
CA GLN A 232 -0.39 11.62 2.68
C GLN A 232 -1.63 10.78 2.97
N THR A 233 -1.41 9.56 3.45
CA THR A 233 -2.47 8.67 3.90
C THR A 233 -2.16 8.16 5.30
N ARG A 234 -3.11 8.31 6.23
CA ARG A 234 -3.11 7.56 7.49
C ARG A 234 -3.97 6.34 7.33
N VAL A 235 -3.37 5.15 7.37
CA VAL A 235 -4.13 3.90 7.35
C VAL A 235 -4.23 3.38 8.77
N THR A 236 -5.43 3.06 9.21
CA THR A 236 -5.68 2.41 10.50
C THR A 236 -6.43 1.11 10.25
N ALA A 237 -5.91 0.01 10.81
CA ALA A 237 -6.54 -1.29 10.76
C ALA A 237 -6.98 -1.67 12.15
N THR A 238 -8.14 -2.33 12.21
CA THR A 238 -8.70 -2.83 13.44
C THR A 238 -9.10 -4.30 13.25
N SER A 239 -8.64 -5.17 14.15
CA SER A 239 -9.08 -6.58 14.22
C SER A 239 -9.15 -7.02 15.68
N ASP A 240 -10.21 -7.73 16.06
CA ASP A 240 -10.36 -8.35 17.40
C ASP A 240 -10.08 -7.40 18.59
N ASN A 241 -10.41 -6.11 18.42
CA ASN A 241 -10.20 -4.98 19.35
C ASN A 241 -8.78 -4.39 19.40
N ASP A 242 -7.82 -4.92 18.63
CA ASP A 242 -6.53 -4.27 18.43
C ASP A 242 -6.57 -3.33 17.24
N SER A 243 -5.91 -2.17 17.37
CA SER A 243 -5.79 -1.20 16.29
C SER A 243 -4.35 -0.76 16.11
N VAL A 244 -3.91 -0.68 14.86
CA VAL A 244 -2.60 -0.14 14.49
C VAL A 244 -2.76 0.84 13.35
N SER A 245 -2.03 1.95 13.43
CA SER A 245 -1.96 2.95 12.37
C SER A 245 -0.57 3.03 11.77
N THR A 246 -0.53 3.57 10.56
CA THR A 246 0.68 3.88 9.81
C THR A 246 0.44 5.11 8.95
N TRP A 247 1.54 5.77 8.60
CA TRP A 247 1.57 6.86 7.63
C TRP A 247 2.19 6.36 6.32
N ASP A 248 1.54 6.65 5.22
CA ASP A 248 2.00 6.42 3.86
C ASP A 248 2.10 7.76 3.12
N TYR A 249 3.20 7.96 2.42
CA TYR A 249 3.52 9.17 1.66
C TYR A 249 3.86 8.79 0.24
N VAL A 250 3.02 9.18 -0.71
CA VAL A 250 3.21 8.90 -2.14
C VAL A 250 3.46 10.21 -2.88
N TRP A 251 4.57 10.28 -3.60
CA TRP A 251 4.82 11.39 -4.52
C TRP A 251 4.33 11.04 -5.92
N LEU A 252 3.42 11.85 -6.45
CA LEU A 252 2.74 11.66 -7.73
C LEU A 252 3.17 12.74 -8.73
N VAL A 253 3.80 12.33 -9.82
CA VAL A 253 4.29 13.20 -10.90
C VAL A 253 3.33 13.12 -12.10
N PRO A 254 2.75 14.24 -12.57
CA PRO A 254 1.97 14.26 -13.80
C PRO A 254 2.76 13.71 -15.00
N GLY A 255 2.16 12.77 -15.74
CA GLY A 255 2.76 12.08 -16.88
C GLY A 255 3.59 10.83 -16.53
N ILE A 256 3.83 10.56 -15.23
CA ILE A 256 4.61 9.40 -14.76
C ILE A 256 3.82 8.57 -13.73
N GLY A 257 3.03 9.23 -12.89
CA GLY A 257 2.39 8.63 -11.73
C GLY A 257 3.32 8.57 -10.53
N ARG A 258 3.41 7.42 -9.87
CA ARG A 258 4.16 7.27 -8.61
C ARG A 258 5.66 7.39 -8.84
N ALA A 259 6.30 8.39 -8.22
CA ALA A 259 7.74 8.63 -8.31
C ALA A 259 8.51 8.30 -7.02
N ALA A 260 7.85 8.33 -5.87
CA ALA A 260 8.42 7.88 -4.61
C ALA A 260 7.33 7.41 -3.65
N GLU A 261 7.70 6.57 -2.68
CA GLU A 261 6.85 6.25 -1.53
C GLU A 261 7.68 6.10 -0.26
N ILE A 262 7.15 6.57 0.88
CA ILE A 262 7.70 6.35 2.21
C ILE A 262 6.58 5.89 3.14
N VAL A 263 6.77 4.76 3.81
CA VAL A 263 5.80 4.21 4.75
C VAL A 263 6.42 4.07 6.13
N SER A 264 5.72 4.55 7.16
CA SER A 264 6.16 4.53 8.55
C SER A 264 6.26 3.11 9.10
N LEU A 265 6.87 2.99 10.28
CA LEU A 265 6.69 1.79 11.09
C LEU A 265 5.24 1.72 11.63
N PRO A 266 4.71 0.51 11.88
CA PRO A 266 3.42 0.34 12.55
C PRO A 266 3.41 1.02 13.93
N GLY A 267 2.33 1.76 14.21
CA GLY A 267 2.14 2.51 15.45
C GLY A 267 2.85 3.85 15.52
N GLU A 268 3.47 4.32 14.42
CA GLU A 268 4.05 5.66 14.35
C GLU A 268 2.96 6.73 14.60
N LYS A 269 3.28 7.67 15.49
CA LYS A 269 2.34 8.73 15.91
C LYS A 269 2.62 10.03 15.19
N ASP A 270 3.89 10.30 14.91
CA ASP A 270 4.31 11.55 14.31
C ASP A 270 4.15 11.48 12.78
N GLU A 271 3.56 12.52 12.20
CA GLU A 271 3.39 12.61 10.73
C GLU A 271 4.75 12.59 10.03
N VAL A 272 5.76 13.26 10.60
CA VAL A 272 7.13 13.23 10.11
C VAL A 272 7.97 12.39 11.06
N PHE A 273 8.62 11.36 10.52
CA PHE A 273 9.38 10.37 11.28
C PHE A 273 10.75 10.12 10.67
N GLY A 274 11.69 9.58 11.46
CA GLY A 274 13.07 9.33 11.03
C GLY A 274 13.36 7.92 10.55
N LYS A 275 12.39 7.00 10.64
CA LYS A 275 12.53 5.60 10.21
C LYS A 275 11.29 5.10 9.47
N ALA A 276 11.51 4.56 8.29
CA ALA A 276 10.49 4.01 7.43
C ALA A 276 10.58 2.49 7.37
N PHE A 277 9.43 1.81 7.39
CA PHE A 277 9.35 0.41 7.03
C PHE A 277 9.72 0.20 5.56
N SER A 278 9.31 1.12 4.69
CA SER A 278 9.57 1.04 3.26
C SER A 278 9.81 2.40 2.64
N VAL A 279 10.73 2.42 1.68
CA VAL A 279 11.17 3.61 0.94
C VAL A 279 11.41 3.21 -0.51
N TYR A 280 10.60 3.72 -1.43
CA TYR A 280 10.73 3.48 -2.87
C TYR A 280 11.02 4.78 -3.60
N ARG A 281 11.99 4.73 -4.53
CA ARG A 281 12.49 5.92 -5.22
C ARG A 281 12.67 5.57 -6.69
N LEU A 282 11.98 6.28 -7.58
CA LEU A 282 11.98 5.96 -9.01
C LEU A 282 13.39 6.07 -9.59
N GLN A 283 13.85 4.98 -10.20
CA GLN A 283 15.14 4.87 -10.87
C GLN A 283 15.03 4.93 -12.38
N ASP A 284 13.97 4.35 -12.92
CA ASP A 284 13.76 4.24 -14.36
C ASP A 284 12.26 4.08 -14.64
N TYR A 285 11.83 4.50 -15.82
CA TYR A 285 10.44 4.36 -16.26
C TYR A 285 10.32 4.37 -17.77
N ASN A 286 9.26 3.73 -18.26
CA ASN A 286 8.66 4.06 -19.54
C ASN A 286 7.18 4.36 -19.31
N ALA A 287 6.76 5.51 -19.81
CA ALA A 287 5.39 6.01 -19.72
C ALA A 287 4.84 6.15 -21.14
#